data_AF-A0A942HE61-F1
#
_entry.id   AF-A0A942HE61-F1
#
_cell.length_a   1.000
_cell.length_b   1.000
_cell.length_c   1.000
_cell.angle_alpha   90.00
_cell.angle_beta   90.00
_cell.angle_gamma   90.00
#
_symmetry.space_group_name_H-M   'P 1'
#
loop_
_entity.id
_entity.type
_entity.pdbx_description
1 polymer ?
#
loop_
_entity_poly.entity_id
_entity_poly.type
_entity_poly.pdbx_seq_one_letter_code
_entity_poly.pdbx_strand_id
1 'polypeptide(L)'
;MASEPSFPQADQIAPLIKRSLGAKFSLGSKFFVILFLALFMSISGFFVEALTSERANNHGLTAAVAGQAPAPVNTVFGLKLVDSYRSMHRALHYITLFLGLVFLTYFLFEIHTGKRVHLAQYALVGVAQTIFYLLLLSLAEHLGFDLSFLIAGGATVALFAVNTEWIFQSRALALRALFVFTALYTFIYVLLRVEAYALLVGAITSFVGVAAAMYFTRKVDWYGTASPVPVSPSGASARHSWLE
;
A
#
# COMPACT_ATOMS: atom_id res chain seq x y z
N MET A 1 -21.56 58.57 -24.55
CA MET A 1 -21.47 57.26 -25.24
C MET A 1 -20.81 56.30 -24.26
N ALA A 2 -21.61 55.48 -23.59
CA ALA A 2 -21.12 54.47 -22.67
C ALA A 2 -20.56 53.29 -23.49
N SER A 3 -19.29 52.95 -23.29
CA SER A 3 -18.66 51.77 -23.88
C SER A 3 -19.28 50.53 -23.26
N GLU A 4 -19.99 49.72 -24.06
CA GLU A 4 -20.51 48.43 -23.62
C GLU A 4 -19.37 47.53 -23.11
N PRO A 5 -19.52 46.87 -21.95
CA PRO A 5 -18.55 45.89 -21.48
C PRO A 5 -18.61 44.64 -22.37
N SER A 6 -17.49 44.34 -23.03
CA SER A 6 -17.32 43.14 -23.85
C SER A 6 -17.23 41.90 -22.96
N PHE A 7 -18.34 41.17 -22.84
CA PHE A 7 -18.34 39.87 -22.18
C PHE A 7 -17.57 38.84 -23.03
N PRO A 8 -16.72 38.00 -22.43
CA PRO A 8 -16.02 36.93 -23.14
C PRO A 8 -17.03 35.98 -23.80
N GLN A 9 -16.92 35.77 -25.10
CA GLN A 9 -17.74 34.81 -25.85
C GLN A 9 -17.52 33.38 -25.33
N ALA A 10 -18.57 32.55 -25.36
CA ALA A 10 -18.57 31.17 -24.84
C ALA A 10 -17.41 30.30 -25.36
N ASP A 11 -16.95 30.58 -26.58
CA ASP A 11 -15.83 29.90 -27.24
C ASP A 11 -14.48 30.15 -26.56
N GLN A 12 -14.34 31.27 -25.83
CA GLN A 12 -13.16 31.58 -25.01
C GLN A 12 -13.21 30.95 -23.62
N ILE A 13 -14.41 30.62 -23.12
CA ILE A 13 -14.62 30.06 -21.78
C ILE A 13 -14.44 28.54 -21.77
N ALA A 14 -14.89 27.85 -22.84
CA ALA A 14 -14.77 26.41 -22.99
C ALA A 14 -13.33 25.84 -22.80
N PRO A 15 -12.27 26.43 -23.41
CA PRO A 15 -10.90 25.95 -23.20
C PRO A 15 -10.34 26.26 -21.81
N LEU A 16 -10.83 27.31 -21.12
CA LEU A 16 -10.39 27.66 -19.77
C LEU A 16 -10.92 26.69 -18.72
N ILE A 17 -12.17 26.23 -18.85
CA ILE A 17 -12.76 25.21 -17.97
C ILE A 17 -12.08 23.86 -18.17
N LYS A 18 -11.78 23.47 -19.41
CA LYS A 18 -11.08 22.21 -19.70
C LYS A 18 -9.68 22.16 -19.09
N ARG A 19 -9.06 23.32 -18.85
CA ARG A 19 -7.72 23.43 -18.24
C ARG A 19 -7.73 23.31 -16.71
N SER A 20 -8.83 23.64 -16.02
CA SER A 20 -8.93 23.50 -14.55
C SER A 20 -9.31 22.09 -14.09
N LEU A 21 -10.01 21.31 -14.94
CA LEU A 21 -10.37 19.91 -14.64
C LEU A 21 -9.22 18.90 -14.80
N GLY A 22 -8.11 19.32 -15.41
CA GLY A 22 -6.93 18.49 -15.61
C GLY A 22 -5.85 18.74 -14.56
N ALA A 23 -6.20 18.74 -13.27
CA ALA A 23 -5.19 18.84 -12.21
C ALA A 23 -4.22 17.65 -12.31
N LYS A 24 -3.06 17.87 -12.93
CA LYS A 24 -1.95 16.92 -12.92
C LYS A 24 -1.50 16.79 -11.46
N PHE A 25 -1.96 15.76 -10.76
CA PHE A 25 -1.45 15.45 -9.43
C PHE A 25 0.08 15.34 -9.50
N SER A 26 0.78 16.21 -8.77
CA SER A 26 2.23 16.09 -8.56
C SER A 26 2.51 14.72 -7.95
N LEU A 27 3.68 14.16 -8.26
CA LEU A 27 4.13 12.89 -7.70
C LEU A 27 4.14 12.94 -6.16
N GLY A 28 4.45 14.11 -5.58
CA GLY A 28 4.36 14.34 -4.13
C GLY A 28 2.92 14.21 -3.62
N SER A 29 1.96 14.86 -4.27
CA SER A 29 0.54 14.75 -3.89
C SER A 29 0.03 13.32 -3.95
N LYS A 30 0.47 12.53 -4.94
CA LYS A 30 0.11 11.11 -5.04
C LYS A 30 0.63 10.28 -3.87
N PHE A 31 1.88 10.52 -3.45
CA PHE A 31 2.45 9.83 -2.28
C PHE A 31 1.60 10.07 -1.02
N PHE A 32 1.19 11.32 -0.77
CA PHE A 32 0.31 11.63 0.36
C PHE A 32 -1.07 10.99 0.24
N VAL A 33 -1.64 10.90 -0.96
CA VAL A 33 -2.92 10.21 -1.19
C VAL A 33 -2.78 8.71 -0.91
N ILE A 34 -1.71 8.07 -1.36
CA ILE A 34 -1.45 6.64 -1.11
C ILE A 34 -1.24 6.39 0.38
N LEU A 35 -0.49 7.27 1.06
CA LEU A 35 -0.27 7.17 2.51
C LEU A 35 -1.57 7.36 3.30
N PHE A 36 -2.38 8.35 2.94
CA PHE A 36 -3.69 8.56 3.54
C PHE A 36 -4.61 7.36 3.30
N LEU A 37 -4.62 6.82 2.08
CA LEU A 37 -5.38 5.62 1.75
C LEU A 37 -4.92 4.41 2.57
N ALA A 38 -3.60 4.24 2.79
CA ALA A 38 -3.07 3.17 3.63
C ALA A 38 -3.57 3.30 5.08
N LEU A 39 -3.54 4.52 5.63
CA LEU A 39 -4.06 4.78 6.97
C LEU A 39 -5.57 4.53 7.05
N PHE A 40 -6.33 5.01 6.06
CA PHE A 40 -7.77 4.81 5.99
C PHE A 40 -8.12 3.32 5.89
N MET A 41 -7.43 2.57 5.04
CA MET A 41 -7.63 1.13 4.91
C MET A 41 -7.21 0.37 6.16
N SER A 42 -6.29 0.90 6.98
CA SER A 42 -5.95 0.31 8.27
C SER A 42 -7.14 0.24 9.24
N ILE A 43 -8.20 1.03 9.02
CA ILE A 43 -9.45 0.94 9.78
C ILE A 43 -10.08 -0.45 9.65
N SER A 44 -9.92 -1.13 8.50
CA SER A 44 -10.41 -2.51 8.34
C SER A 44 -9.70 -3.49 9.29
N GLY A 45 -8.51 -3.14 9.78
CA GLY A 45 -7.79 -3.94 10.78
C GLY A 45 -8.57 -4.13 12.07
N PHE A 46 -9.27 -3.09 12.54
CA PHE A 46 -10.12 -3.18 13.72
C PHE A 46 -11.24 -4.19 13.56
N PHE A 47 -11.81 -4.31 12.36
CA PHE A 47 -12.84 -5.31 12.08
C PHE A 47 -12.28 -6.73 12.21
N VAL A 48 -11.11 -6.99 11.63
CA VAL A 48 -10.47 -8.31 11.73
C VAL A 48 -10.02 -8.61 13.16
N GLU A 49 -9.57 -7.60 13.90
CA GLU A 49 -9.21 -7.71 15.30
C GLU A 49 -10.40 -8.02 16.20
N ALA A 50 -11.54 -7.36 15.97
CA ALA A 50 -12.79 -7.66 16.66
C ALA A 50 -13.21 -9.11 16.40
N LEU A 51 -13.19 -9.57 15.15
CA LEU A 51 -13.50 -10.96 14.80
C LEU A 51 -12.56 -11.96 15.46
N THR A 52 -11.24 -11.66 15.47
CA THR A 52 -10.23 -12.53 16.07
C THR A 52 -10.45 -12.65 17.57
N SER A 53 -10.76 -11.53 18.24
CA SER A 53 -11.01 -11.47 19.67
C SER A 53 -12.32 -12.19 20.04
N GLU A 54 -13.38 -11.98 19.27
CA GLU A 54 -14.66 -12.66 19.45
C GLU A 54 -14.51 -14.17 19.32
N ARG A 55 -13.84 -14.65 18.26
CA ARG A 55 -13.60 -16.08 18.06
C ARG A 55 -12.73 -16.69 19.16
N ALA A 56 -11.65 -16.02 19.55
CA ALA A 56 -10.79 -16.47 20.64
C ALA A 56 -11.57 -16.61 21.96
N ASN A 57 -12.44 -15.65 22.28
CA ASN A 57 -13.31 -15.70 23.46
C ASN A 57 -14.32 -16.84 23.36
N ASN A 58 -14.99 -17.04 22.22
CA ASN A 58 -15.96 -18.11 22.02
C ASN A 58 -15.33 -19.50 22.19
N HIS A 59 -14.10 -19.70 21.73
CA HIS A 59 -13.33 -20.93 22.00
C HIS A 59 -12.97 -21.09 23.48
N GLY A 60 -12.73 -20.00 24.20
CA GLY A 60 -12.54 -20.02 25.66
C GLY A 60 -13.82 -20.33 26.45
N LEU A 61 -14.97 -19.76 26.04
CA LEU A 61 -16.27 -20.02 26.66
C LEU A 61 -16.76 -21.43 26.42
N THR A 62 -16.65 -21.96 25.20
CA THR A 62 -17.03 -23.35 24.88
C THR A 62 -16.21 -24.35 25.70
N ALA A 63 -14.93 -24.09 25.92
CA ALA A 63 -14.10 -24.89 26.82
C ALA A 63 -14.56 -24.83 28.29
N ALA A 64 -14.94 -23.64 28.78
CA ALA A 64 -15.40 -23.47 30.16
C ALA A 64 -16.77 -24.11 30.42
N VAL A 65 -17.71 -24.00 29.48
CA VAL A 65 -19.06 -24.58 29.57
C VAL A 65 -19.03 -26.11 29.52
N ALA A 66 -18.06 -26.70 28.84
CA ALA A 66 -17.88 -28.15 28.80
C ALA A 66 -17.43 -28.77 30.15
N GLY A 67 -17.18 -27.96 31.19
CA GLY A 67 -16.73 -28.46 32.50
C GLY A 67 -15.34 -29.10 32.48
N GLN A 68 -14.62 -28.99 31.36
CA GLN A 68 -13.28 -29.52 31.18
C GLN A 68 -12.28 -28.57 31.86
N ALA A 69 -11.43 -29.09 32.76
CA ALA A 69 -10.20 -28.42 33.19
C ALA A 69 -9.43 -27.86 31.97
N PRO A 70 -8.60 -26.79 32.10
CA PRO A 70 -8.26 -25.87 31.03
C PRO A 70 -8.03 -26.60 29.70
N ALA A 71 -8.90 -26.27 28.73
CA ALA A 71 -9.22 -27.04 27.54
C ALA A 71 -8.09 -27.97 27.05
N PRO A 72 -8.39 -29.24 26.66
CA PRO A 72 -7.45 -29.97 25.83
C PRO A 72 -7.19 -29.09 24.62
N VAL A 73 -5.93 -28.67 24.50
CA VAL A 73 -5.51 -27.75 23.45
C VAL A 73 -5.88 -28.41 22.14
N ASN A 74 -6.87 -27.87 21.42
CA ASN A 74 -7.24 -28.41 20.12
C ASN A 74 -6.02 -28.28 19.23
N THR A 75 -5.40 -29.44 19.01
CA THR A 75 -4.12 -29.56 18.36
C THR A 75 -4.44 -30.02 16.97
N VAL A 76 -4.55 -29.08 16.04
CA VAL A 76 -4.80 -29.40 14.64
C VAL A 76 -3.43 -29.51 13.97
N PHE A 77 -3.10 -30.70 13.45
CA PHE A 77 -1.78 -31.02 12.89
C PHE A 77 -0.59 -30.80 13.85
N GLY A 78 -0.74 -31.06 15.15
CA GLY A 78 0.36 -30.92 16.12
C GLY A 78 0.58 -29.49 16.67
N LEU A 79 -0.17 -28.50 16.19
CA LEU A 79 -0.07 -27.09 16.60
C LEU A 79 -1.24 -26.65 17.47
N LYS A 80 -0.94 -25.87 18.52
CA LYS A 80 -1.92 -25.40 19.51
C LYS A 80 -2.76 -24.25 18.95
N LEU A 81 -4.08 -24.36 18.99
CA LEU A 81 -4.99 -23.29 18.53
C LEU A 81 -4.77 -21.94 19.23
N VAL A 82 -4.38 -21.95 20.51
CA VAL A 82 -4.02 -20.74 21.28
C VAL A 82 -2.83 -20.00 20.65
N ASP A 83 -1.87 -20.73 20.10
CA ASP A 83 -0.70 -20.13 19.45
C ASP A 83 -1.07 -19.51 18.08
N SER A 84 -2.10 -20.05 17.41
CA SER A 84 -2.68 -19.45 16.19
C SER A 84 -3.32 -18.08 16.46
N TYR A 85 -4.17 -17.97 17.47
CA TYR A 85 -4.81 -16.68 17.82
C TYR A 85 -3.80 -15.63 18.28
N ARG A 86 -2.78 -16.03 19.05
CA ARG A 86 -1.67 -15.12 19.43
C ARG A 86 -0.91 -14.62 18.20
N SER A 87 -0.60 -15.51 17.27
CA SER A 87 0.10 -15.15 16.03
C SER A 87 -0.76 -14.22 15.15
N MET A 88 -2.07 -14.45 15.08
CA MET A 88 -3.02 -13.56 14.41
C MET A 88 -3.06 -12.17 15.07
N HIS A 89 -3.10 -12.11 16.40
CA HIS A 89 -3.13 -10.84 17.12
C HIS A 89 -1.84 -10.03 16.92
N ARG A 90 -0.68 -10.71 16.84
CA ARG A 90 0.58 -10.10 16.40
C ARG A 90 0.50 -9.59 14.96
N ALA A 91 -0.10 -10.36 14.05
CA ALA A 91 -0.24 -9.94 12.65
C ALA A 91 -1.07 -8.67 12.50
N LEU A 92 -2.13 -8.53 13.30
CA LEU A 92 -2.99 -7.36 13.32
C LEU A 92 -2.30 -6.12 13.88
N HIS A 93 -1.45 -6.26 14.90
CA HIS A 93 -0.61 -5.15 15.37
C HIS A 93 0.30 -4.58 14.27
N TYR A 94 0.71 -5.41 13.31
CA TYR A 94 1.57 -5.00 12.20
C TYR A 94 0.80 -4.65 10.92
N ILE A 95 -0.54 -4.56 10.95
CA ILE A 95 -1.34 -4.39 9.73
C ILE A 95 -0.95 -3.13 8.94
N THR A 96 -0.74 -2.01 9.63
CA THR A 96 -0.35 -0.74 9.00
C THR A 96 1.03 -0.85 8.34
N LEU A 97 1.98 -1.54 8.98
CA LEU A 97 3.32 -1.78 8.42
C LEU A 97 3.22 -2.62 7.15
N PHE A 98 2.48 -3.72 7.18
CA PHE A 98 2.38 -4.65 6.04
C PHE A 98 1.67 -3.98 4.87
N LEU A 99 0.56 -3.29 5.12
CA LEU A 99 -0.15 -2.54 4.10
C LEU A 99 0.71 -1.41 3.52
N GLY A 100 1.44 -0.69 4.37
CA GLY A 100 2.37 0.36 3.95
C GLY A 100 3.48 -0.18 3.05
N LEU A 101 4.07 -1.33 3.37
CA LEU A 101 5.11 -1.96 2.55
C LEU A 101 4.57 -2.45 1.19
N VAL A 102 3.36 -3.01 1.16
CA VAL A 102 2.71 -3.42 -0.10
C VAL A 102 2.44 -2.19 -0.98
N PHE A 103 1.86 -1.12 -0.42
CA PHE A 103 1.60 0.12 -1.16
C PHE A 103 2.88 0.80 -1.62
N LEU A 104 3.91 0.83 -0.76
CA LEU A 104 5.24 1.33 -1.13
C LEU A 104 5.82 0.54 -2.30
N THR A 105 5.66 -0.79 -2.32
CA THR A 105 6.13 -1.64 -3.43
C THR A 105 5.45 -1.26 -4.74
N TYR A 106 4.12 -1.11 -4.75
CA TYR A 106 3.38 -0.66 -5.93
C TYR A 106 3.78 0.75 -6.37
N PHE A 107 3.99 1.66 -5.41
CA PHE A 107 4.45 3.01 -5.68
C PHE A 107 5.86 3.03 -6.30
N LEU A 108 6.78 2.18 -5.83
CA LEU A 108 8.10 2.02 -6.43
C LEU A 108 8.03 1.46 -7.85
N PHE A 109 7.12 0.52 -8.12
CA PHE A 109 6.88 0.04 -9.49
C PHE A 109 6.29 1.14 -10.39
N GLU A 110 5.38 1.98 -9.89
CA GLU A 110 4.85 3.15 -10.61
C GLU A 110 5.98 4.12 -10.97
N ILE A 111 6.88 4.44 -10.03
CA ILE A 111 8.03 5.31 -10.29
C ILE A 111 8.98 4.68 -11.31
N HIS A 112 9.31 3.40 -11.14
CA HIS A 112 10.31 2.73 -11.98
C HIS A 112 9.84 2.55 -13.43
N THR A 113 8.53 2.30 -13.64
CA THR A 113 7.96 2.10 -14.97
C THR A 113 7.44 3.38 -15.62
N GLY A 114 7.20 4.44 -14.84
CA GLY A 114 6.57 5.68 -15.30
C GLY A 114 5.10 5.55 -15.68
N LYS A 115 4.51 4.35 -15.55
CA LYS A 115 3.08 4.10 -15.82
C LYS A 115 2.26 4.45 -14.59
N ARG A 116 1.25 5.30 -14.76
CA ARG A 116 0.37 5.74 -13.67
C ARG A 116 -0.58 4.63 -13.27
N VAL A 117 -0.60 4.30 -11.99
CA VAL A 117 -1.57 3.35 -11.43
C VAL A 117 -2.82 4.11 -11.00
N HIS A 118 -4.00 3.57 -11.29
CA HIS A 118 -5.26 4.19 -10.91
C HIS A 118 -5.52 4.02 -9.39
N LEU A 119 -6.12 5.01 -8.73
CA LEU A 119 -6.36 4.97 -7.28
C LEU A 119 -7.22 3.77 -6.85
N ALA A 120 -8.20 3.39 -7.67
CA ALA A 120 -9.02 2.21 -7.45
C ALA A 120 -8.19 0.92 -7.28
N GLN A 121 -7.02 0.85 -7.92
CA GLN A 121 -6.16 -0.32 -7.83
C GLN A 121 -5.46 -0.42 -6.48
N TYR A 122 -5.01 0.70 -5.91
CA TYR A 122 -4.48 0.72 -4.54
C TYR A 122 -5.56 0.32 -3.53
N ALA A 123 -6.82 0.75 -3.74
CA ALA A 123 -7.93 0.31 -2.90
C ALA A 123 -8.16 -1.21 -3.00
N LEU A 124 -8.16 -1.77 -4.22
CA LEU A 124 -8.28 -3.22 -4.42
C LEU A 124 -7.13 -4.01 -3.77
N VAL A 125 -5.91 -3.50 -3.83
CA VAL A 125 -4.75 -4.10 -3.14
C VAL A 125 -4.95 -4.09 -1.63
N GLY A 126 -5.49 -3.01 -1.05
CA GLY A 126 -5.81 -2.95 0.37
C GLY A 126 -6.97 -3.87 0.78
N VAL A 127 -7.98 -4.02 -0.07
CA VAL A 127 -9.06 -5.03 0.11
C VAL A 127 -8.49 -6.45 0.07
N ALA A 128 -7.63 -6.75 -0.90
CA ALA A 128 -6.95 -8.04 -0.98
C ALA A 128 -6.09 -8.31 0.27
N GLN A 129 -5.42 -7.29 0.82
CA GLN A 129 -4.70 -7.40 2.09
C GLN A 129 -5.63 -7.70 3.26
N THR A 130 -6.83 -7.11 3.30
CA THR A 130 -7.85 -7.43 4.32
C THR A 130 -8.33 -8.88 4.19
N ILE A 131 -8.59 -9.33 2.95
CA ILE A 131 -9.00 -10.71 2.65
C ILE A 131 -7.90 -11.71 3.05
N PHE A 132 -6.62 -11.37 2.88
CA PHE A 132 -5.51 -12.18 3.36
C PHE A 132 -5.63 -12.50 4.85
N TYR A 133 -5.93 -11.51 5.71
CA TYR A 133 -6.08 -11.77 7.14
C TYR A 133 -7.33 -12.59 7.46
N LEU A 134 -8.43 -12.39 6.72
CA LEU A 134 -9.65 -13.20 6.89
C LEU A 134 -9.41 -14.66 6.49
N LEU A 135 -8.70 -14.89 5.39
CA LEU A 135 -8.27 -16.22 4.96
C LEU A 135 -7.32 -16.84 5.99
N LEU A 136 -6.35 -16.08 6.49
CA LEU A 136 -5.41 -16.54 7.50
C LEU A 136 -6.13 -16.96 8.78
N LEU A 137 -7.08 -16.15 9.28
CA LEU A 137 -7.89 -16.46 10.46
C LEU A 137 -8.70 -17.75 10.25
N SER A 138 -9.48 -17.81 9.17
CA SER A 138 -10.36 -18.94 8.85
C SER A 138 -9.58 -20.24 8.67
N LEU A 139 -8.47 -20.22 7.93
CA LEU A 139 -7.65 -21.40 7.71
C LEU A 139 -6.89 -21.80 8.98
N ALA A 140 -6.41 -20.86 9.79
CA ALA A 140 -5.63 -21.15 10.98
C ALA A 140 -6.44 -21.93 12.04
N GLU A 141 -7.76 -21.82 12.00
CA GLU A 141 -8.67 -22.61 12.83
C GLU A 141 -8.72 -24.09 12.41
N HIS A 142 -8.49 -24.37 11.13
CA HIS A 142 -8.62 -25.72 10.57
C HIS A 142 -7.30 -26.40 10.23
N LEU A 143 -6.23 -25.66 9.96
CA LEU A 143 -4.96 -26.18 9.46
C LEU A 143 -3.76 -25.81 10.34
N GLY A 144 -3.96 -24.95 11.34
CA GLY A 144 -2.88 -24.34 12.12
C GLY A 144 -2.21 -23.16 11.39
N PHE A 145 -1.48 -22.32 12.13
CA PHE A 145 -0.97 -21.04 11.63
C PHE A 145 -0.01 -21.17 10.43
N ASP A 146 0.96 -22.10 10.49
CA ASP A 146 2.05 -22.18 9.50
C ASP A 146 1.55 -22.55 8.10
N LEU A 147 0.72 -23.60 8.00
CA LEU A 147 0.11 -24.01 6.73
C LEU A 147 -0.87 -22.96 6.21
N SER A 148 -1.64 -22.35 7.10
CA SER A 148 -2.59 -21.30 6.75
C SER A 148 -1.90 -20.07 6.19
N PHE A 149 -0.75 -19.69 6.77
CA PHE A 149 0.07 -18.59 6.26
C PHE A 149 0.64 -18.92 4.89
N LEU A 150 1.13 -20.14 4.67
CA LEU A 150 1.68 -20.55 3.39
C LEU A 150 0.61 -20.52 2.29
N ILE A 151 -0.58 -21.03 2.57
CA ILE A 151 -1.70 -21.05 1.61
C ILE A 151 -2.24 -19.63 1.36
N ALA A 152 -2.61 -18.90 2.42
CA ALA A 152 -3.18 -17.56 2.29
C ALA A 152 -2.15 -16.58 1.70
N GLY A 153 -0.93 -16.58 2.24
CA GLY A 153 0.17 -15.75 1.78
C GLY A 153 0.59 -16.08 0.35
N GLY A 154 0.71 -17.37 0.00
CA GLY A 154 0.99 -17.81 -1.37
C GLY A 154 -0.07 -17.34 -2.36
N ALA A 155 -1.35 -17.47 -2.00
CA ALA A 155 -2.46 -16.97 -2.82
C ALA A 155 -2.41 -15.45 -2.99
N THR A 156 -2.11 -14.68 -1.94
CA THR A 156 -2.01 -13.21 -2.02
C THR A 156 -0.80 -12.76 -2.82
N VAL A 157 0.36 -13.40 -2.64
CA VAL A 157 1.57 -13.12 -3.43
C VAL A 157 1.33 -13.40 -4.92
N ALA A 158 0.68 -14.52 -5.24
CA ALA A 158 0.30 -14.83 -6.62
C ALA A 158 -0.67 -13.78 -7.18
N LEU A 159 -1.69 -13.40 -6.40
CA LEU A 159 -2.63 -12.36 -6.77
C LEU A 159 -1.94 -11.02 -7.08
N PHE A 160 -1.01 -10.57 -6.23
CA PHE A 160 -0.27 -9.33 -6.46
C PHE A 160 0.68 -9.40 -7.67
N ALA A 161 1.32 -10.54 -7.91
CA ALA A 161 2.16 -10.74 -9.08
C ALA A 161 1.34 -10.66 -10.39
N VAL A 162 0.20 -11.37 -10.44
CA VAL A 162 -0.73 -11.33 -11.59
C VAL A 162 -1.32 -9.93 -11.76
N ASN A 163 -1.71 -9.29 -10.65
CA ASN A 163 -2.22 -7.94 -10.66
C ASN A 163 -1.20 -6.93 -11.22
N THR A 164 0.09 -7.12 -10.90
CA THR A 164 1.19 -6.32 -11.48
C THR A 164 1.31 -6.56 -12.98
N GLU A 165 1.18 -7.80 -13.46
CA GLU A 165 1.14 -8.09 -14.91
C GLU A 165 0.01 -7.32 -15.59
N TRP A 166 -1.19 -7.31 -15.02
CA TRP A 166 -2.36 -6.65 -15.60
C TRP A 166 -2.23 -5.12 -15.66
N ILE A 167 -1.69 -4.51 -14.60
CA ILE A 167 -1.52 -3.04 -14.54
C ILE A 167 -0.43 -2.58 -15.51
N PHE A 168 0.72 -3.25 -15.48
CA PHE A 168 1.92 -2.77 -16.18
C PHE A 168 2.14 -3.46 -17.53
N GLN A 169 1.34 -4.49 -17.85
CA GLN A 169 1.39 -5.28 -19.09
C GLN A 169 2.79 -5.83 -19.37
N SER A 170 3.49 -6.29 -18.33
CA SER A 170 4.87 -6.77 -18.42
C SER A 170 5.11 -7.99 -17.53
N ARG A 171 5.43 -9.12 -18.17
CA ARG A 171 5.79 -10.38 -17.48
C ARG A 171 7.08 -10.28 -16.67
N ALA A 172 8.05 -9.52 -17.16
CA ALA A 172 9.30 -9.31 -16.42
C ALA A 172 9.03 -8.57 -15.10
N LEU A 173 8.11 -7.61 -15.09
CA LEU A 173 7.73 -6.91 -13.87
C LEU A 173 6.88 -7.81 -12.95
N ALA A 174 6.01 -8.64 -13.49
CA ALA A 174 5.25 -9.64 -12.72
C ALA A 174 6.17 -10.63 -11.98
N LEU A 175 7.24 -11.12 -12.63
CA LEU A 175 8.25 -11.96 -11.99
C LEU A 175 9.02 -11.22 -10.89
N ARG A 176 9.39 -9.95 -11.12
CA ARG A 176 10.00 -9.09 -10.09
C ARG A 176 9.06 -8.89 -8.91
N ALA A 177 7.77 -8.65 -9.16
CA ALA A 177 6.75 -8.52 -8.14
C ALA A 177 6.60 -9.82 -7.34
N LEU A 178 6.54 -10.97 -8.02
CA LEU A 178 6.50 -12.28 -7.36
C LEU A 178 7.67 -12.45 -6.38
N PHE A 179 8.89 -12.15 -6.83
CA PHE A 179 10.09 -12.23 -5.98
C PHE A 179 10.02 -11.27 -4.79
N VAL A 180 9.69 -10.00 -5.03
CA VAL A 180 9.61 -8.97 -3.98
C VAL A 180 8.51 -9.28 -2.97
N PHE A 181 7.31 -9.66 -3.41
CA PHE A 181 6.21 -10.00 -2.51
C PHE A 181 6.47 -11.32 -1.78
N THR A 182 7.13 -12.31 -2.40
CA THR A 182 7.56 -13.52 -1.68
C THR A 182 8.54 -13.18 -0.56
N ALA A 183 9.54 -12.34 -0.84
CA ALA A 183 10.49 -11.88 0.17
C ALA A 183 9.78 -11.11 1.29
N LEU A 184 8.83 -10.23 0.94
CA LEU A 184 8.02 -9.48 1.91
C LEU A 184 7.18 -10.41 2.80
N TYR A 185 6.47 -11.38 2.22
CA TYR A 185 5.62 -12.31 2.98
C TYR A 185 6.44 -13.30 3.80
N THR A 186 7.63 -13.68 3.33
CA THR A 186 8.59 -14.47 4.12
C THR A 186 9.08 -13.66 5.31
N PHE A 187 9.40 -12.39 5.10
CA PHE A 187 9.78 -11.48 6.18
C PHE A 187 8.65 -11.31 7.21
N ILE A 188 7.40 -11.14 6.74
CA ILE A 188 6.21 -11.10 7.59
C ILE A 188 6.10 -12.40 8.40
N TYR A 189 6.24 -13.57 7.78
CA TYR A 189 6.18 -14.86 8.48
C TYR A 189 7.18 -14.92 9.65
N VAL A 190 8.43 -14.52 9.41
CA VAL A 190 9.47 -14.46 10.45
C VAL A 190 9.07 -13.52 11.58
N LEU A 191 8.55 -12.32 11.28
CA LEU A 191 8.06 -11.39 12.30
C LEU A 191 6.98 -12.01 13.20
N LEU A 192 6.07 -12.79 12.63
CA LEU A 192 4.96 -13.39 13.38
C LEU A 192 5.41 -14.56 14.27
N ARG A 193 6.53 -15.20 13.94
CA ARG A 193 7.08 -16.33 14.69
C ARG A 193 8.03 -15.94 15.82
N VAL A 194 8.67 -14.78 15.72
CA VAL A 194 9.65 -14.32 16.70
C VAL A 194 8.96 -13.70 17.91
N GLU A 195 8.59 -14.52 18.89
CA GLU A 195 7.90 -14.08 20.11
C GLU A 195 8.75 -13.18 21.02
N ALA A 196 10.04 -13.46 21.17
CA ALA A 196 10.89 -12.79 22.16
C ALA A 196 11.64 -11.53 21.64
N TYR A 197 11.74 -11.35 20.31
CA TYR A 197 12.49 -10.25 19.69
C TYR A 197 11.65 -9.38 18.75
N ALA A 198 10.33 -9.41 18.90
CA ALA A 198 9.39 -8.70 18.04
C ALA A 198 9.72 -7.21 17.87
N LEU A 199 10.06 -6.51 18.96
CA LEU A 199 10.46 -5.10 18.93
C LEU A 199 11.76 -4.87 18.16
N LEU A 200 12.77 -5.72 18.36
CA LEU A 200 14.06 -5.58 17.71
C LEU A 200 13.96 -5.80 16.20
N VAL A 201 13.30 -6.90 15.79
CA VAL A 201 13.14 -7.23 14.36
C VAL A 201 12.25 -6.18 13.68
N GLY A 202 11.18 -5.72 14.34
CA GLY A 202 10.35 -4.64 13.85
C GLY A 202 11.15 -3.35 13.63
N ALA A 203 11.94 -2.91 14.62
CA ALA A 203 12.73 -1.68 14.53
C ALA A 203 13.81 -1.74 13.44
N ILE A 204 14.58 -2.83 13.38
CA ILE A 204 15.61 -3.02 12.34
C ILE A 204 14.98 -2.99 10.95
N THR A 205 13.86 -3.69 10.75
CA THR A 205 13.21 -3.71 9.44
C THR A 205 12.58 -2.37 9.08
N SER A 206 11.93 -1.69 10.02
CA SER A 206 11.42 -0.34 9.76
C SER A 206 12.55 0.61 9.37
N PHE A 207 13.70 0.53 10.05
CA PHE A 207 14.89 1.30 9.71
C PHE A 207 15.39 0.99 8.29
N VAL A 208 15.59 -0.29 7.97
CA VAL A 208 16.03 -0.72 6.63
C VAL A 208 15.01 -0.34 5.55
N GLY A 209 13.72 -0.48 5.82
CA GLY A 209 12.63 -0.13 4.90
C GLY A 209 12.60 1.37 4.59
N VAL A 210 12.72 2.21 5.61
CA VAL A 210 12.85 3.67 5.42
C VAL A 210 14.14 4.02 4.68
N ALA A 211 15.28 3.43 5.04
CA ALA A 211 16.54 3.65 4.34
C ALA A 211 16.47 3.27 2.86
N ALA A 212 15.84 2.13 2.54
CA ALA A 212 15.60 1.70 1.16
C ALA A 212 14.69 2.68 0.43
N ALA A 213 13.58 3.11 1.05
CA ALA A 213 12.69 4.11 0.46
C ALA A 213 13.41 5.42 0.15
N MET A 214 14.21 5.95 1.09
CA MET A 214 15.03 7.14 0.89
C MET A 214 16.04 6.94 -0.26
N TYR A 215 16.69 5.77 -0.32
CA TYR A 215 17.65 5.47 -1.37
C TYR A 215 17.02 5.42 -2.76
N PHE A 216 15.89 4.72 -2.91
CA PHE A 216 15.20 4.60 -4.21
C PHE A 216 14.53 5.91 -4.64
N THR A 217 14.10 6.74 -3.70
CA THR A 217 13.43 8.02 -4.00
C THR A 217 14.38 9.21 -4.17
N ARG A 218 15.68 9.07 -3.88
CA ARG A 218 16.64 10.20 -3.89
C ARG A 218 16.77 10.95 -5.22
N LYS A 219 16.43 10.32 -6.35
CA LYS A 219 16.52 10.91 -7.70
C LYS A 219 15.17 11.31 -8.29
N VAL A 220 14.11 11.26 -7.48
CA VAL A 220 12.75 11.54 -7.92
C VAL A 220 12.50 13.05 -7.92
N ASP A 221 12.08 13.61 -9.06
CA ASP A 221 11.62 15.00 -9.16
C ASP A 221 10.17 15.09 -8.65
N TRP A 222 10.03 15.55 -7.41
CA TRP A 222 8.75 15.69 -6.72
C TRP A 222 7.95 16.92 -7.16
N TYR A 223 8.62 17.93 -7.71
CA TYR A 223 8.03 19.23 -7.99
C TYR A 223 7.78 19.46 -9.48
N GLY A 224 8.23 18.55 -10.35
CA GLY A 224 8.05 18.68 -11.80
C GLY A 224 8.80 19.89 -12.37
N THR A 225 9.82 20.38 -11.66
CA THR A 225 10.63 21.54 -12.03
C THR A 225 11.74 21.12 -12.97
N ALA A 226 11.37 20.64 -14.17
CA ALA A 226 12.33 20.35 -15.21
C ALA A 226 11.96 21.08 -16.51
N SER A 227 12.19 22.40 -16.50
CA SER A 227 12.84 23.16 -17.57
C SER A 227 12.96 24.61 -17.10
N PRO A 228 14.16 25.12 -16.81
CA PRO A 228 14.39 26.56 -16.85
C PRO A 228 13.98 27.00 -18.26
N VAL A 229 12.93 27.82 -18.36
CA VAL A 229 12.64 28.51 -19.61
C VAL A 229 13.94 29.22 -19.99
N PRO A 230 14.54 28.94 -21.17
CA PRO A 230 15.62 29.76 -21.65
C PRO A 230 15.05 31.17 -21.72
N VAL A 231 15.49 32.04 -20.83
CA VAL A 231 15.29 33.47 -20.98
C VAL A 231 16.08 33.84 -22.23
N SER A 232 15.44 33.70 -23.39
CA SER A 232 15.88 34.40 -24.59
C SER A 232 15.95 35.86 -24.18
N PRO A 233 17.12 36.53 -24.29
CA PRO A 233 17.20 37.94 -24.00
C PRO A 233 16.29 38.66 -24.99
N SER A 234 15.07 38.98 -24.54
CA SER A 234 14.12 39.75 -25.30
C SER A 234 14.65 41.17 -25.40
N GLY A 235 15.08 41.55 -26.60
CA GLY A 235 15.09 42.93 -27.06
C GLY A 235 15.93 43.91 -26.24
N ALA A 236 17.24 43.71 -26.22
CA ALA A 236 18.16 44.83 -26.07
C ALA A 236 18.76 45.16 -27.45
N SER A 237 18.63 46.41 -27.89
CA SER A 237 19.20 46.99 -29.12
C SER A 237 18.37 46.98 -30.41
N ALA A 238 17.17 47.57 -30.37
CA ALA A 238 16.58 48.20 -31.57
C ALA A 238 16.01 49.60 -31.25
N ARG A 239 16.69 50.35 -30.38
CA ARG A 239 16.27 51.70 -29.93
C ARG A 239 17.35 52.78 -30.15
N HIS A 240 18.13 52.73 -31.22
CA HIS A 240 19.02 53.83 -31.63
C HIS A 240 19.24 53.87 -33.15
N SER A 241 18.21 54.15 -33.95
CA SER A 241 18.38 54.44 -35.39
C SER A 241 17.36 55.44 -35.96
N TRP A 242 16.74 56.27 -35.12
CA TRP A 242 15.73 57.26 -35.56
C TRP A 242 16.19 58.71 -35.37
N LEU A 243 17.49 58.95 -35.18
CA LEU A 243 18.06 60.30 -34.95
C LEU A 243 19.37 60.55 -35.72
N GLU A 244 19.56 59.93 -36.88
CA GLU A 244 20.59 60.34 -37.85
C GLU A 244 19.98 60.61 -39.22
#